data_AF-A0A953V2K3-F1
#
_entry.id   AF-A0A953V2K3-F1
#
_cell.length_a   1.000
_cell.length_b   1.000
_cell.length_c   1.000
_cell.angle_alpha   90.00
_cell.angle_beta   90.00
_cell.angle_gamma   90.00
#
_symmetry.space_group_name_H-M   'P 1'
#
loop_
_entity.id
_entity.type
_entity.pdbx_description
1 polymer ?
#
loop_
_entity_poly.entity_id
_entity_poly.type
_entity_poly.pdbx_seq_one_letter_code
_entity_poly.pdbx_strand_id
1 'polypeptide(L)'
;MKAKVLRWLAPLLVFAVAVSIGADVSRAQYHQPQPEQVPQQVPQQAPPTKDAPAAVNKKEEAAYKVVYAARGGSSETQIQLGEDFAKKFPKSHYLAGVYSQLTTAYFKEGQKDKMFEAGNKALELNPDNVDVLALFAMAMPRHVNASTPDAAQQYQKAEAYARHAIELIPNLPKPAEIDEANFEKAKNDELSMAHSGLGLIAFRHQKYEDARNELTQAVQLASNPDPVDYYLLGNADVQGSYYNDAVAAYEKCAEAGPLVAQCKAGAELAKKDAATKLGR
;
A
#
# COMPACT_ATOMS: atom_id res chain seq x y z
N MET A 1 6.23 -32.56 -52.84
CA MET A 1 5.57 -33.56 -51.96
C MET A 1 4.44 -32.89 -51.19
N LYS A 2 3.41 -33.66 -50.86
CA LYS A 2 2.01 -33.26 -50.62
C LYS A 2 1.77 -32.53 -49.29
N ALA A 3 0.71 -31.72 -49.30
CA ALA A 3 0.15 -30.91 -48.21
C ALA A 3 -0.47 -31.69 -47.04
N LYS A 4 -0.69 -31.02 -45.89
CA LYS A 4 -2.02 -30.88 -45.25
C LYS A 4 -2.05 -29.87 -44.10
N VAL A 5 -2.99 -28.94 -44.22
CA VAL A 5 -3.54 -28.00 -43.24
C VAL A 5 -4.54 -28.75 -42.35
N LEU A 6 -4.65 -28.42 -41.06
CA LEU A 6 -5.87 -28.69 -40.31
C LEU A 6 -6.18 -27.55 -39.31
N ARG A 7 -7.13 -26.71 -39.72
CA ARG A 7 -7.94 -25.82 -38.88
C ARG A 7 -8.94 -26.68 -38.08
N TRP A 8 -9.19 -26.32 -36.84
CA TRP A 8 -10.42 -26.70 -36.14
C TRP A 8 -11.19 -25.42 -35.76
N LEU A 9 -12.47 -25.41 -36.14
CA LEU A 9 -13.48 -24.41 -35.84
C LEU A 9 -14.70 -25.11 -35.23
N ALA A 10 -15.41 -24.34 -34.39
CA ALA A 10 -16.84 -24.41 -34.04
C ALA A 10 -17.25 -25.25 -32.80
N PRO A 11 -18.44 -24.99 -32.18
CA PRO A 11 -19.39 -23.88 -32.39
C PRO A 11 -19.86 -23.14 -31.11
N LEU A 12 -20.45 -21.96 -31.35
CA LEU A 12 -21.32 -21.18 -30.46
C LEU A 12 -22.60 -21.95 -30.05
N LEU A 13 -23.04 -21.77 -28.81
CA LEU A 13 -24.39 -22.09 -28.34
C LEU A 13 -25.04 -20.78 -27.84
N VAL A 14 -26.03 -20.32 -28.61
CA VAL A 14 -26.90 -19.18 -28.29
C VAL A 14 -28.13 -19.74 -27.57
N PHE A 15 -28.37 -19.32 -26.32
CA PHE A 15 -29.67 -19.49 -25.66
C PHE A 15 -30.46 -18.19 -25.79
N ALA A 16 -31.51 -18.23 -26.61
CA ALA A 16 -32.59 -17.25 -26.61
C ALA A 16 -33.79 -17.88 -25.92
N VAL A 17 -34.32 -17.25 -24.87
CA VAL A 17 -35.64 -17.54 -24.31
C VAL A 17 -36.46 -16.26 -24.33
N ALA A 18 -37.65 -16.39 -24.91
CA ALA A 18 -38.54 -15.33 -25.34
C ALA A 18 -39.25 -14.63 -24.16
N VAL A 19 -39.35 -13.31 -24.27
CA VAL A 19 -40.27 -12.48 -23.48
C VAL A 19 -41.62 -12.47 -24.20
N SER A 20 -42.66 -13.00 -23.55
CA SER A 20 -44.04 -12.87 -24.03
C SER A 20 -44.65 -11.60 -23.45
N ILE A 21 -44.92 -10.63 -24.31
CA ILE A 21 -45.70 -9.43 -23.99
C ILE A 21 -47.17 -9.79 -24.27
N GLY A 22 -47.97 -9.92 -23.22
CA GLY A 22 -49.43 -10.01 -23.31
C GLY A 22 -50.04 -8.68 -22.87
N ALA A 23 -50.58 -7.93 -23.81
CA ALA A 23 -51.45 -6.79 -23.56
C ALA A 23 -52.90 -7.28 -23.55
N ASP A 24 -53.69 -6.97 -22.53
CA ASP A 24 -55.14 -6.93 -22.67
C ASP A 24 -55.80 -5.93 -21.70
N VAL A 25 -56.21 -4.81 -22.30
CA VAL A 25 -57.51 -4.11 -22.21
C VAL A 25 -58.18 -3.90 -20.84
N SER A 26 -58.29 -2.61 -20.52
CA SER A 26 -59.14 -2.01 -19.48
C SER A 26 -60.62 -2.40 -19.60
N ARG A 27 -61.22 -2.80 -18.47
CA ARG A 27 -62.63 -2.54 -18.17
C ARG A 27 -62.77 -2.07 -16.73
N ALA A 28 -63.29 -0.85 -16.57
CA ALA A 28 -63.71 -0.28 -15.31
C ALA A 28 -65.03 -0.91 -14.86
N GLN A 29 -65.07 -1.44 -13.63
CA GLN A 29 -66.30 -1.65 -12.87
C GLN A 29 -66.06 -1.19 -11.43
N TYR A 30 -66.88 -0.23 -10.99
CA TYR A 30 -67.02 0.20 -9.60
C TYR A 30 -67.93 -0.80 -8.87
N HIS A 31 -67.55 -1.31 -7.69
CA HIS A 31 -68.19 -1.07 -6.38
C HIS A 31 -67.79 -2.10 -5.28
N GLN A 32 -67.66 -1.54 -4.06
CA GLN A 32 -67.69 -2.09 -2.70
C GLN A 32 -66.38 -2.64 -2.06
N PRO A 33 -65.98 -2.09 -0.89
CA PRO A 33 -64.90 -2.65 -0.07
C PRO A 33 -65.43 -3.81 0.78
N GLN A 34 -64.75 -4.97 0.71
CA GLN A 34 -64.91 -6.07 1.66
C GLN A 34 -63.68 -6.16 2.59
N PRO A 35 -63.85 -6.72 3.81
CA PRO A 35 -62.91 -6.58 4.92
C PRO A 35 -61.61 -7.36 4.71
N GLU A 36 -60.50 -6.81 5.20
CA GLU A 36 -59.16 -7.39 5.19
C GLU A 36 -59.14 -8.81 5.80
N GLN A 37 -58.79 -9.80 4.99
CA GLN A 37 -58.32 -11.10 5.44
C GLN A 37 -56.81 -11.00 5.71
N VAL A 38 -56.42 -11.21 6.97
CA VAL A 38 -55.01 -11.31 7.39
C VAL A 38 -54.39 -12.56 6.75
N PRO A 39 -53.36 -12.46 5.90
CA PRO A 39 -52.65 -13.64 5.40
C PRO A 39 -51.72 -14.19 6.48
N GLN A 40 -51.90 -15.47 6.81
CA GLN A 40 -51.01 -16.23 7.69
C GLN A 40 -49.60 -16.30 7.07
N GLN A 41 -48.58 -15.90 7.83
CA GLN A 41 -47.18 -16.04 7.46
C GLN A 41 -46.76 -17.52 7.50
N VAL A 42 -46.33 -18.03 6.35
CA VAL A 42 -45.57 -19.28 6.25
C VAL A 42 -44.18 -19.02 6.86
N PRO A 43 -43.64 -19.85 7.77
CA PRO A 43 -42.31 -19.63 8.34
C PRO A 43 -41.24 -19.80 7.25
N GLN A 44 -40.65 -18.69 6.80
CA GLN A 44 -39.43 -18.71 6.01
C GLN A 44 -38.28 -19.13 6.90
N GLN A 45 -37.66 -20.28 6.60
CA GLN A 45 -36.40 -20.69 7.21
C GLN A 45 -35.33 -19.63 6.92
N ALA A 46 -34.74 -19.10 7.99
CA ALA A 46 -33.66 -18.14 7.90
C ALA A 46 -32.46 -18.75 7.14
N PRO A 47 -31.76 -17.97 6.28
CA PRO A 47 -30.49 -18.39 5.70
C PRO A 47 -29.46 -18.67 6.81
N PRO A 48 -28.46 -19.54 6.57
CA PRO A 48 -27.43 -19.83 7.56
C PRO A 48 -26.73 -18.52 7.93
N THR A 49 -26.73 -18.20 9.21
CA THR A 49 -26.10 -17.01 9.78
C THR A 49 -24.61 -17.02 9.41
N LYS A 50 -24.17 -16.00 8.67
CA LYS A 50 -22.76 -15.58 8.65
C LYS A 50 -22.28 -15.48 10.10
N ASP A 51 -21.10 -16.04 10.35
CA ASP A 51 -20.46 -16.14 11.66
C ASP A 51 -20.75 -14.90 12.53
N ALA A 52 -21.45 -15.11 13.64
CA ALA A 52 -21.56 -14.10 14.67
C ALA A 52 -20.15 -13.65 15.07
N PRO A 53 -19.88 -12.35 15.26
CA PRO A 53 -18.57 -11.89 15.69
C PRO A 53 -18.18 -12.66 16.95
N ALA A 54 -17.05 -13.38 16.89
CA ALA A 54 -16.57 -14.19 17.98
C ALA A 54 -16.57 -13.35 19.26
N ALA A 55 -17.21 -13.85 20.32
CA ALA A 55 -17.29 -13.14 21.59
C ALA A 55 -15.91 -12.64 22.01
N VAL A 56 -15.76 -11.32 22.16
CA VAL A 56 -14.48 -10.68 22.47
C VAL A 56 -13.86 -11.35 23.69
N ASN A 57 -12.75 -12.05 23.48
CA ASN A 57 -12.06 -12.74 24.55
C ASN A 57 -11.36 -11.70 25.43
N LYS A 58 -11.87 -11.46 26.65
CA LYS A 58 -11.30 -10.48 27.58
C LYS A 58 -9.79 -10.66 27.82
N LYS A 59 -9.27 -11.90 27.74
CA LYS A 59 -7.83 -12.17 27.88
C LYS A 59 -7.04 -11.69 26.66
N GLU A 60 -7.61 -11.81 25.47
CA GLU A 60 -7.03 -11.33 24.22
C GLU A 60 -7.04 -9.80 24.19
N GLU A 61 -8.15 -9.16 24.54
CA GLU A 61 -8.24 -7.71 24.60
C GLU A 61 -7.22 -7.12 25.60
N ALA A 62 -7.08 -7.73 26.78
CA ALA A 62 -6.08 -7.32 27.76
C ALA A 62 -4.65 -7.48 27.23
N ALA A 63 -4.36 -8.58 26.52
CA ALA A 63 -3.05 -8.80 25.92
C ALA A 63 -2.78 -7.82 24.78
N TYR A 64 -3.79 -7.51 23.96
CA TYR A 64 -3.65 -6.55 22.88
C TYR A 64 -3.38 -5.14 23.39
N LYS A 65 -4.01 -4.73 24.51
CA LYS A 65 -3.70 -3.43 25.16
C LYS A 65 -2.22 -3.30 25.54
N VAL A 66 -1.58 -4.40 25.95
CA VAL A 66 -0.14 -4.41 26.24
C VAL A 66 0.68 -4.22 24.96
N VAL A 67 0.31 -4.91 23.88
CA VAL A 67 0.97 -4.75 22.56
C VAL A 67 0.79 -3.31 22.02
N TYR A 68 -0.43 -2.78 22.11
CA TYR A 68 -0.78 -1.41 21.71
C TYR A 68 0.07 -0.37 22.45
N ALA A 69 0.19 -0.51 23.78
CA ALA A 69 0.96 0.41 24.60
C ALA A 69 2.47 0.39 24.27
N ALA A 70 2.99 -0.72 23.74
CA ALA A 70 4.40 -0.89 23.42
C ALA A 70 4.85 -0.16 22.14
N ARG A 71 3.95 0.43 21.34
CA ARG A 71 4.31 1.10 20.07
C ARG A 71 5.32 2.25 20.23
N GLY A 72 5.31 2.92 21.37
CA GLY A 72 6.28 3.97 21.71
C GLY A 72 7.59 3.45 22.32
N GLY A 73 7.71 2.13 22.55
CA GLY A 73 8.88 1.50 23.15
C GLY A 73 9.91 1.01 22.13
N SER A 74 10.93 0.29 22.61
CA SER A 74 12.00 -0.27 21.77
C SER A 74 11.48 -1.35 20.81
N SER A 75 12.13 -1.53 19.66
CA SER A 75 11.72 -2.53 18.67
C SER A 75 11.74 -3.95 19.24
N GLU A 76 12.70 -4.27 20.11
CA GLU A 76 12.82 -5.60 20.74
C GLU A 76 11.62 -5.90 21.63
N THR A 77 11.14 -4.90 22.38
CA THR A 77 9.94 -5.04 23.21
C THR A 77 8.70 -5.25 22.34
N GLN A 78 8.59 -4.51 21.23
CA GLN A 78 7.50 -4.65 20.28
C GLN A 78 7.50 -6.04 19.63
N ILE A 79 8.68 -6.54 19.22
CA ILE A 79 8.86 -7.87 18.65
C ILE A 79 8.44 -8.94 19.65
N GLN A 80 8.99 -8.91 20.87
CA GLN A 80 8.69 -9.90 21.90
C GLN A 80 7.18 -9.98 22.20
N LEU A 81 6.55 -8.83 22.46
CA LEU A 81 5.13 -8.78 22.80
C LEU A 81 4.23 -9.17 21.63
N GLY A 82 4.58 -8.75 20.41
CA GLY A 82 3.83 -9.10 19.21
C GLY A 82 3.91 -10.59 18.86
N GLU A 83 5.10 -11.17 18.93
CA GLU A 83 5.30 -12.62 18.71
C GLU A 83 4.56 -13.45 19.77
N ASP A 84 4.66 -13.07 21.05
CA ASP A 84 3.95 -13.74 22.15
C ASP A 84 2.44 -13.65 21.98
N PHE A 85 1.93 -12.50 21.57
CA PHE A 85 0.51 -12.32 21.27
C PHE A 85 0.06 -13.23 20.14
N ALA A 86 0.78 -13.21 19.01
CA ALA A 86 0.42 -14.00 17.83
C ALA A 86 0.46 -15.51 18.12
N LYS A 87 1.43 -15.97 18.91
CA LYS A 87 1.52 -17.36 19.36
C LYS A 87 0.39 -17.76 20.29
N LYS A 88 0.00 -16.88 21.22
CA LYS A 88 -1.03 -17.15 22.23
C LYS A 88 -2.45 -17.04 21.67
N PHE A 89 -2.65 -16.16 20.69
CA PHE A 89 -3.95 -15.88 20.08
C PHE A 89 -3.89 -15.96 18.54
N PRO A 90 -3.62 -17.13 17.95
CA PRO A 90 -3.40 -17.30 16.50
C PRO A 90 -4.66 -17.10 15.63
N LYS A 91 -5.82 -16.84 16.25
CA LYS A 91 -7.08 -16.51 15.57
C LYS A 91 -7.66 -15.16 16.01
N SER A 92 -6.84 -14.34 16.65
CA SER A 92 -7.25 -13.03 17.16
C SER A 92 -7.61 -12.09 16.00
N HIS A 93 -8.68 -11.32 16.17
CA HIS A 93 -9.04 -10.26 15.21
C HIS A 93 -8.08 -9.06 15.28
N TYR A 94 -7.22 -8.99 16.30
CA TYR A 94 -6.17 -7.98 16.42
C TYR A 94 -4.88 -8.33 15.64
N LEU A 95 -4.77 -9.54 15.09
CA LEU A 95 -3.54 -10.00 14.42
C LEU A 95 -3.08 -9.09 13.29
N ALA A 96 -4.00 -8.48 12.54
CA ALA A 96 -3.64 -7.53 11.48
C ALA A 96 -2.79 -6.37 12.01
N GLY A 97 -3.23 -5.75 13.12
CA GLY A 97 -2.50 -4.65 13.76
C GLY A 97 -1.21 -5.11 14.43
N VAL A 98 -1.21 -6.31 15.02
CA VAL A 98 0.01 -6.89 15.63
C VAL A 98 1.06 -7.18 14.57
N TYR A 99 0.68 -7.78 13.44
CA TYR A 99 1.61 -8.04 12.34
C TYR A 99 2.10 -6.76 11.67
N SER A 100 1.28 -5.71 11.53
CA SER A 100 1.75 -4.39 11.07
C SER A 100 2.85 -3.82 12.01
N GLN A 101 2.62 -3.86 13.32
CA GLN A 101 3.62 -3.42 14.30
C GLN A 101 4.91 -4.24 14.21
N LEU A 102 4.80 -5.57 14.10
CA LEU A 102 5.95 -6.46 13.91
C LEU A 102 6.72 -6.13 12.63
N THR A 103 6.02 -5.81 11.53
CA THR A 103 6.63 -5.41 10.25
C THR A 103 7.53 -4.20 10.45
N THR A 104 7.01 -3.15 11.09
CA THR A 104 7.75 -1.93 11.39
C THR A 104 8.92 -2.18 12.34
N ALA A 105 8.72 -3.00 13.38
CA ALA A 105 9.77 -3.31 14.34
C ALA A 105 10.91 -4.12 13.71
N TYR A 106 10.60 -5.15 12.90
CA TYR A 106 11.62 -5.90 12.18
C TYR A 106 12.35 -5.05 11.13
N PHE A 107 11.67 -4.09 10.50
CA PHE A 107 12.33 -3.13 9.61
C PHE A 107 13.40 -2.33 10.36
N LYS A 108 13.06 -1.78 11.53
CA LYS A 108 13.99 -1.01 12.37
C LYS A 108 15.20 -1.83 12.83
N GLU A 109 14.99 -3.11 13.12
CA GLU A 109 16.06 -4.04 13.50
C GLU A 109 16.84 -4.62 12.31
N GLY A 110 16.53 -4.21 11.08
CA GLY A 110 17.17 -4.76 9.87
C GLY A 110 16.86 -6.24 9.61
N GLN A 111 15.86 -6.81 10.28
CA GLN A 111 15.42 -8.20 10.11
C GLN A 111 14.51 -8.35 8.89
N LYS A 112 15.10 -8.18 7.71
CA LYS A 112 14.41 -8.11 6.42
C LYS A 112 13.42 -9.26 6.16
N ASP A 113 13.85 -10.51 6.32
CA ASP A 113 12.99 -11.66 5.98
C ASP A 113 11.75 -11.72 6.87
N LYS A 114 11.93 -11.44 8.17
CA LYS A 114 10.81 -11.36 9.13
C LYS A 114 9.91 -10.15 8.89
N MET A 115 10.48 -9.02 8.46
CA MET A 115 9.70 -7.84 8.05
C MET A 115 8.75 -8.20 6.90
N PHE A 116 9.25 -8.85 5.84
CA PHE A 116 8.38 -9.28 4.74
C PHE A 116 7.38 -10.36 5.16
N GLU A 117 7.77 -11.32 6.00
CA GLU A 117 6.85 -12.35 6.50
C GLU A 117 5.69 -11.73 7.31
N ALA A 118 6.01 -10.86 8.29
CA ALA A 118 5.00 -10.19 9.10
C ALA A 118 4.10 -9.29 8.26
N GLY A 119 4.66 -8.51 7.33
CA GLY A 119 3.86 -7.60 6.52
C GLY A 119 2.94 -8.33 5.55
N ASN A 120 3.37 -9.47 4.99
CA ASN A 120 2.46 -10.30 4.20
C ASN A 120 1.28 -10.81 5.05
N LYS A 121 1.53 -11.30 6.28
CA LYS A 121 0.45 -11.70 7.20
C LYS A 121 -0.47 -10.54 7.57
N ALA A 122 0.08 -9.34 7.72
CA ALA A 122 -0.71 -8.13 7.98
C ALA A 122 -1.64 -7.81 6.80
N LEU A 123 -1.13 -7.82 5.57
CA LEU A 123 -1.92 -7.53 4.36
C LEU A 123 -2.92 -8.64 4.00
N GLU A 124 -2.62 -9.90 4.33
CA GLU A 124 -3.59 -11.00 4.20
C GLU A 124 -4.81 -10.78 5.10
N LEU A 125 -4.63 -10.20 6.29
CA LEU A 125 -5.69 -9.93 7.26
C LEU A 125 -6.35 -8.56 7.06
N ASN A 126 -5.60 -7.57 6.61
CA ASN A 126 -6.06 -6.23 6.29
C ASN A 126 -5.31 -5.69 5.05
N PRO A 127 -5.86 -5.86 3.84
CA PRO A 127 -5.24 -5.39 2.60
C PRO A 127 -5.03 -3.87 2.54
N ASP A 128 -5.79 -3.11 3.35
CA ASP A 128 -5.78 -1.64 3.38
C ASP A 128 -4.89 -1.09 4.51
N ASN A 129 -3.98 -1.91 5.05
CA ASN A 129 -3.04 -1.47 6.07
C ASN A 129 -1.98 -0.52 5.48
N VAL A 130 -2.25 0.79 5.55
CA VAL A 130 -1.40 1.85 4.98
C VAL A 130 0.04 1.81 5.46
N ASP A 131 0.30 1.49 6.73
CA ASP A 131 1.66 1.42 7.29
C ASP A 131 2.48 0.35 6.55
N VAL A 132 1.89 -0.83 6.34
CA VAL A 132 2.57 -1.95 5.66
C VAL A 132 2.66 -1.71 4.16
N LEU A 133 1.62 -1.13 3.54
CA LEU A 133 1.63 -0.78 2.11
C LEU A 133 2.76 0.20 1.79
N ALA A 134 2.86 1.29 2.55
CA ALA A 134 3.87 2.33 2.37
C ALA A 134 5.28 1.80 2.65
N LEU A 135 5.46 1.04 3.74
CA LEU A 135 6.74 0.41 4.06
C LEU A 135 7.19 -0.58 2.99
N PHE A 136 6.30 -1.43 2.48
CA PHE A 136 6.63 -2.35 1.39
C PHE A 136 6.92 -1.61 0.08
N ALA A 137 6.14 -0.57 -0.24
CA ALA A 137 6.39 0.29 -1.39
C ALA A 137 7.81 0.86 -1.40
N MET A 138 8.31 1.34 -0.24
CA MET A 138 9.66 1.85 -0.09
C MET A 138 10.72 0.73 -0.09
N ALA A 139 10.51 -0.33 0.69
CA ALA A 139 11.54 -1.32 0.98
C ALA A 139 11.78 -2.31 -0.18
N MET A 140 10.71 -2.78 -0.84
CA MET A 140 10.80 -3.76 -1.92
C MET A 140 11.74 -3.32 -3.07
N PRO A 141 11.59 -2.14 -3.68
CA PRO A 141 12.43 -1.73 -4.81
C PRO A 141 13.91 -1.53 -4.43
N ARG A 142 14.20 -1.20 -3.16
CA ARG A 142 15.57 -1.08 -2.62
C ARG A 142 16.28 -2.43 -2.50
N HIS A 143 15.52 -3.52 -2.45
CA HIS A 143 16.03 -4.87 -2.36
C HIS A 143 16.13 -5.60 -3.71
N VAL A 144 15.65 -4.99 -4.79
CA VAL A 144 15.84 -5.51 -6.15
C VAL A 144 17.22 -5.11 -6.65
N ASN A 145 17.98 -6.10 -7.11
CA ASN A 145 19.29 -5.94 -7.75
C ASN A 145 19.35 -6.76 -9.05
N ALA A 146 20.49 -6.71 -9.75
CA ALA A 146 20.67 -7.37 -11.04
C ALA A 146 20.45 -8.89 -11.02
N SER A 147 20.58 -9.53 -9.85
CA SER A 147 20.41 -10.97 -9.66
C SER A 147 19.06 -11.34 -9.04
N THR A 148 18.19 -10.37 -8.77
CA THR A 148 16.88 -10.63 -8.17
C THR A 148 15.98 -11.34 -9.19
N PRO A 149 15.50 -12.57 -8.89
CA PRO A 149 14.50 -13.21 -9.74
C PRO A 149 13.22 -12.37 -9.73
N ASP A 150 12.51 -12.36 -10.86
CA ASP A 150 11.21 -11.69 -10.97
C ASP A 150 11.22 -10.19 -10.61
N ALA A 151 12.36 -9.51 -10.80
CA ALA A 151 12.53 -8.09 -10.50
C ALA A 151 11.38 -7.19 -11.00
N ALA A 152 10.90 -7.44 -12.22
CA ALA A 152 9.77 -6.70 -12.80
C ALA A 152 8.47 -6.88 -11.99
N GLN A 153 8.19 -8.09 -11.51
CA GLN A 153 7.00 -8.38 -10.72
C GLN A 153 7.12 -7.76 -9.32
N GLN A 154 8.32 -7.76 -8.74
CA GLN A 154 8.59 -7.09 -7.46
C GLN A 154 8.35 -5.57 -7.56
N TYR A 155 8.79 -4.93 -8.66
CA TYR A 155 8.50 -3.52 -8.90
C TYR A 155 7.02 -3.26 -9.12
N GLN A 156 6.32 -4.08 -9.91
CA GLN A 156 4.87 -3.94 -10.11
C GLN A 156 4.09 -4.06 -8.80
N LYS A 157 4.48 -5.01 -7.94
CA LYS A 157 3.87 -5.20 -6.63
C LYS A 157 4.11 -3.99 -5.71
N ALA A 158 5.34 -3.48 -5.66
CA ALA A 158 5.67 -2.29 -4.89
C ALA A 158 4.95 -1.03 -5.39
N GLU A 159 4.83 -0.86 -6.70
CA GLU A 159 4.06 0.24 -7.31
C GLU A 159 2.57 0.15 -6.94
N ALA A 160 1.99 -1.04 -6.98
CA ALA A 160 0.59 -1.24 -6.58
C ALA A 160 0.37 -0.87 -5.11
N TYR A 161 1.27 -1.28 -4.21
CA TYR A 161 1.21 -0.90 -2.80
C TYR A 161 1.35 0.61 -2.59
N ALA A 162 2.28 1.26 -3.29
CA ALA A 162 2.46 2.70 -3.19
C ALA A 162 1.20 3.46 -3.59
N ARG A 163 0.60 3.10 -4.74
CA ARG A 163 -0.62 3.73 -5.24
C ARG A 163 -1.81 3.50 -4.30
N HIS A 164 -1.93 2.30 -3.75
CA HIS A 164 -2.99 1.98 -2.78
C HIS A 164 -2.84 2.80 -1.49
N ALA A 165 -1.61 2.92 -0.97
CA ALA A 165 -1.33 3.78 0.18
C ALA A 165 -1.70 5.25 -0.10
N ILE A 166 -1.27 5.79 -1.25
CA ILE A 166 -1.56 7.18 -1.65
C ILE A 166 -3.07 7.45 -1.78
N GLU A 167 -3.85 6.46 -2.25
CA GLU A 167 -5.31 6.57 -2.36
C GLU A 167 -5.99 6.58 -0.98
N LEU A 168 -5.52 5.72 -0.05
CA LEU A 168 -6.15 5.52 1.25
C LEU A 168 -5.77 6.59 2.28
N ILE A 169 -4.50 7.00 2.34
CA ILE A 169 -3.97 7.85 3.42
C ILE A 169 -4.74 9.17 3.61
N PRO A 170 -5.12 9.92 2.55
CA PRO A 170 -5.88 11.16 2.71
C PRO A 170 -7.23 10.98 3.44
N ASN A 171 -7.81 9.78 3.36
CA ASN A 171 -9.15 9.46 3.86
C ASN A 171 -9.13 8.71 5.21
N LEU A 172 -7.96 8.58 5.84
CA LEU A 172 -7.84 7.88 7.12
C LEU A 172 -8.64 8.60 8.23
N PRO A 173 -9.42 7.85 9.03
CA PRO A 173 -10.07 8.43 10.19
C PRO A 173 -9.02 8.75 11.25
N LYS A 174 -9.03 10.00 11.74
CA LYS A 174 -8.15 10.41 12.83
C LYS A 174 -8.46 9.64 14.12
N PRO A 175 -7.47 8.98 14.76
CA PRO A 175 -7.65 8.41 16.08
C PRO A 175 -8.02 9.48 17.14
N ALA A 176 -8.80 9.09 18.15
CA ALA A 176 -9.24 10.02 19.19
C ALA A 176 -8.08 10.47 20.09
N GLU A 177 -7.08 9.61 20.24
CA GLU A 177 -5.93 9.76 21.14
C GLU A 177 -4.78 10.58 20.54
N ILE A 178 -4.84 10.92 19.26
CA ILE A 178 -3.80 11.65 18.53
C ILE A 178 -4.33 13.03 18.13
N ASP A 179 -3.55 14.08 18.39
CA ASP A 179 -3.87 15.43 17.92
C ASP A 179 -3.72 15.55 16.39
N GLU A 180 -4.31 16.60 15.82
CA GLU A 180 -4.32 16.83 14.37
C GLU A 180 -2.91 16.91 13.78
N ALA A 181 -1.99 17.60 14.46
CA ALA A 181 -0.65 17.83 13.94
C ALA A 181 0.16 16.53 13.86
N ASN A 182 0.09 15.71 14.91
CA ASN A 182 0.75 14.40 14.93
C ASN A 182 0.10 13.42 13.95
N PHE A 183 -1.21 13.52 13.72
CA PHE A 183 -1.89 12.69 12.73
C PHE A 183 -1.50 13.06 11.30
N GLU A 184 -1.52 14.33 10.94
CA GLU A 184 -1.07 14.79 9.62
C GLU A 184 0.41 14.50 9.38
N LYS A 185 1.25 14.65 10.42
CA LYS A 185 2.65 14.24 10.36
C LYS A 185 2.80 12.73 10.04
N ALA A 186 2.03 11.88 10.72
CA ALA A 186 2.07 10.44 10.46
C ALA A 186 1.63 10.11 9.03
N LYS A 187 0.54 10.74 8.55
CA LYS A 187 0.07 10.60 7.15
C LYS A 187 1.17 10.99 6.15
N ASN A 188 1.84 12.11 6.39
CA ASN A 188 2.91 12.60 5.51
C ASN A 188 4.13 11.67 5.54
N ASP A 189 4.50 11.12 6.69
CA ASP A 189 5.60 10.15 6.78
C ASP A 189 5.28 8.86 5.99
N GLU A 190 4.04 8.36 6.02
CA GLU A 190 3.61 7.21 5.23
C GLU A 190 3.54 7.55 3.72
N LEU A 191 2.99 8.71 3.34
CA LEU A 191 3.00 9.17 1.95
C LEU A 191 4.42 9.32 1.41
N SER A 192 5.33 9.84 2.23
CA SER A 192 6.75 9.95 1.87
C SER A 192 7.34 8.60 1.47
N MET A 193 7.08 7.54 2.24
CA MET A 193 7.55 6.20 1.92
C MET A 193 6.97 5.67 0.60
N ALA A 194 5.66 5.88 0.36
CA ALA A 194 5.03 5.51 -0.89
C ALA A 194 5.65 6.23 -2.10
N HIS A 195 5.84 7.55 -2.00
CA HIS A 195 6.49 8.36 -3.03
C HIS A 195 7.97 8.00 -3.24
N SER A 196 8.72 7.67 -2.18
CA SER A 196 10.10 7.16 -2.28
C SER A 196 10.15 5.88 -3.12
N GLY A 197 9.23 4.94 -2.86
CA GLY A 197 9.09 3.71 -3.64
C GLY A 197 8.84 3.97 -5.12
N LEU A 198 7.85 4.80 -5.45
CA LEU A 198 7.53 5.17 -6.84
C LEU A 198 8.71 5.85 -7.53
N GLY A 199 9.37 6.78 -6.83
CA GLY A 199 10.53 7.51 -7.31
C GLY A 199 11.69 6.59 -7.69
N LEU A 200 12.03 5.63 -6.82
CA LEU A 200 13.06 4.65 -7.10
C LEU A 200 12.69 3.73 -8.29
N ILE A 201 11.43 3.28 -8.37
CA ILE A 201 10.96 2.46 -9.50
C ILE A 201 11.05 3.24 -10.82
N ALA A 202 10.59 4.49 -10.83
CA ALA A 202 10.70 5.37 -12.00
C ALA A 202 12.16 5.60 -12.40
N PHE A 203 13.05 5.84 -11.43
CA PHE A 203 14.48 6.00 -11.67
C PHE A 203 15.10 4.75 -12.30
N ARG A 204 14.77 3.56 -11.79
CA ARG A 204 15.24 2.27 -12.33
C ARG A 204 14.76 2.03 -13.77
N HIS A 205 13.57 2.51 -14.09
CA HIS A 205 13.03 2.51 -15.45
C HIS A 205 13.48 3.69 -16.33
N GLN A 206 14.43 4.52 -15.85
CA GLN A 206 14.97 5.68 -16.56
C GLN A 206 13.90 6.75 -16.88
N LYS A 207 12.80 6.78 -16.14
CA LYS A 207 11.76 7.80 -16.22
C LYS A 207 12.12 8.95 -15.28
N TYR A 208 13.11 9.76 -15.67
CA TYR A 208 13.74 10.71 -14.76
C TYR A 208 12.83 11.87 -14.33
N GLU A 209 11.92 12.33 -15.18
CA GLU A 209 10.91 13.35 -14.79
C GLU A 209 9.93 12.79 -13.75
N ASP A 210 9.43 11.57 -13.96
CA ASP A 210 8.55 10.91 -13.00
C ASP A 210 9.29 10.67 -11.68
N ALA A 211 10.54 10.18 -11.75
CA ALA A 211 11.38 9.98 -10.57
C ALA A 211 11.58 11.28 -9.79
N ARG A 212 11.88 12.38 -10.48
CA ARG A 212 12.02 13.71 -9.87
C ARG A 212 10.74 14.10 -9.14
N ASN A 213 9.58 13.98 -9.79
CA ASN A 213 8.30 14.39 -9.19
C ASN A 213 7.96 13.59 -7.93
N GLU A 214 8.15 12.27 -7.98
CA GLU A 214 7.87 11.39 -6.83
C GLU A 214 8.89 11.59 -5.70
N LEU A 215 10.19 11.64 -6.00
CA LEU A 215 11.23 11.86 -4.98
C LEU A 215 11.14 13.25 -4.35
N THR A 216 10.70 14.27 -5.10
CA THR A 216 10.42 15.60 -4.55
C THR A 216 9.30 15.54 -3.52
N GLN A 217 8.20 14.83 -3.80
CA GLN A 217 7.13 14.64 -2.82
C GLN A 217 7.63 13.88 -1.59
N ALA A 218 8.42 12.83 -1.78
CA ALA A 218 9.01 12.06 -0.69
C ALA A 218 9.79 12.96 0.29
N VAL A 219 10.77 13.71 -0.21
CA VAL A 219 11.63 14.53 0.65
C VAL A 219 10.91 15.73 1.27
N GLN A 220 9.82 16.23 0.65
CA GLN A 220 9.01 17.33 1.19
C GLN A 220 8.05 16.90 2.30
N LEU A 221 7.51 15.67 2.21
CA LEU A 221 6.55 15.14 3.17
C LEU A 221 7.24 14.52 4.40
N ALA A 222 8.45 13.99 4.23
CA ALA A 222 9.17 13.33 5.30
C ALA A 222 9.51 14.26 6.47
N SER A 223 9.17 13.82 7.68
CA SER A 223 9.64 14.48 8.91
C SER A 223 11.16 14.34 9.10
N ASN A 224 11.72 13.26 8.58
CA ASN A 224 13.15 13.01 8.54
C ASN A 224 13.50 12.40 7.17
N PRO A 225 13.78 13.24 6.15
CA PRO A 225 14.04 12.77 4.80
C PRO A 225 15.21 11.78 4.75
N ASP A 226 15.05 10.72 3.95
CA ASP A 226 16.12 9.74 3.71
C ASP A 226 17.20 10.34 2.80
N PRO A 227 18.49 10.37 3.20
CA PRO A 227 19.57 10.81 2.32
C PRO A 227 19.64 10.05 0.99
N VAL A 228 19.17 8.80 0.94
CA VAL A 228 19.06 8.04 -0.30
C VAL A 228 18.05 8.67 -1.27
N ASP A 229 16.93 9.20 -0.79
CA ASP A 229 15.93 9.85 -1.65
C ASP A 229 16.50 11.14 -2.25
N TYR A 230 17.24 11.93 -1.47
CA TYR A 230 17.98 13.09 -1.98
C TYR A 230 19.06 12.71 -3.00
N TYR A 231 19.80 11.63 -2.76
CA TYR A 231 20.79 11.14 -3.72
C TYR A 231 20.14 10.71 -5.04
N LEU A 232 19.01 9.99 -4.98
CA LEU A 232 18.26 9.57 -6.16
C LEU A 232 17.64 10.77 -6.88
N LEU A 233 17.16 11.77 -6.14
CA LEU A 233 16.62 13.01 -6.69
C LEU A 233 17.70 13.76 -7.45
N GLY A 234 18.88 13.96 -6.84
CA GLY A 234 20.02 14.59 -7.51
C GLY A 234 20.43 13.85 -8.79
N ASN A 235 20.43 12.50 -8.76
CA ASN A 235 20.71 11.72 -9.96
C ASN A 235 19.61 11.88 -11.03
N ALA A 236 18.34 11.91 -10.65
CA ALA A 236 17.23 12.12 -11.57
C ALA A 236 17.31 13.52 -12.20
N ASP A 237 17.61 14.55 -11.39
CA ASP A 237 17.75 15.93 -11.83
C ASP A 237 18.92 16.11 -12.81
N VAL A 238 20.08 15.48 -12.57
CA VAL A 238 21.20 15.48 -13.54
C VAL A 238 20.75 14.90 -14.88
N GLN A 239 20.03 13.77 -14.86
CA GLN A 239 19.55 13.13 -16.09
C GLN A 239 18.44 13.93 -16.79
N GLY A 240 17.64 14.68 -16.02
CA GLY A 240 16.65 15.65 -16.52
C GLY A 240 17.24 17.00 -16.95
N SER A 241 18.55 17.21 -16.74
CA SER A 241 19.25 18.48 -16.97
C SER A 241 18.83 19.63 -16.04
N TYR A 242 18.23 19.32 -14.88
CA TYR A 242 17.93 20.27 -13.80
C TYR A 242 19.15 20.44 -12.88
N TYR A 243 20.27 20.91 -13.43
CA TYR A 243 21.57 20.83 -12.75
C TYR A 243 21.62 21.60 -11.42
N ASN A 244 20.93 22.74 -11.31
CA ASN A 244 20.88 23.51 -10.05
C ASN A 244 20.08 22.78 -8.96
N ASP A 245 18.95 22.17 -9.33
CA ASP A 245 18.15 21.36 -8.40
C ASP A 245 18.94 20.13 -7.94
N ALA A 246 19.69 19.51 -8.86
CA ALA A 246 20.58 18.40 -8.52
C ALA A 246 21.62 18.81 -7.46
N VAL A 247 22.23 19.99 -7.60
CA VAL A 247 23.18 20.51 -6.60
C VAL A 247 22.51 20.61 -5.24
N ALA A 248 21.32 21.21 -5.15
CA ALA A 248 20.60 21.37 -3.90
C ALA A 248 20.25 20.01 -3.27
N ALA A 249 19.77 19.05 -4.06
CA ALA A 249 19.46 17.70 -3.59
C ALA A 249 20.71 16.98 -3.07
N TYR A 250 21.84 17.04 -3.78
CA TYR A 250 23.08 16.44 -3.32
C TYR A 250 23.65 17.11 -2.07
N GLU A 251 23.52 18.43 -1.92
CA GLU A 251 23.94 19.13 -0.70
C GLU A 251 23.12 18.66 0.50
N LYS A 252 21.81 18.47 0.34
CA LYS A 252 20.96 17.85 1.37
C LYS A 252 21.37 16.42 1.70
N CYS A 253 21.63 15.58 0.69
CA CYS A 253 22.16 14.24 0.93
C CYS A 253 23.51 14.25 1.67
N ALA A 254 24.35 15.26 1.44
CA ALA A 254 25.70 15.35 2.01
C ALA A 254 25.74 15.83 3.47
N GLU A 255 24.60 16.14 4.09
CA GLU A 255 24.53 16.61 5.48
C GLU A 255 24.99 15.53 6.49
N ALA A 256 24.59 14.26 6.28
CA ALA A 256 24.96 13.14 7.15
C ALA A 256 24.79 11.76 6.49
N GLY A 257 25.37 10.72 7.11
CA GLY A 257 25.15 9.33 6.72
C GLY A 257 26.20 8.74 5.76
N PRO A 258 25.99 7.52 5.27
CA PRO A 258 26.99 6.76 4.52
C PRO A 258 27.22 7.28 3.08
N LEU A 259 26.33 8.15 2.56
CA LEU A 259 26.39 8.68 1.20
C LEU A 259 27.10 10.03 1.07
N VAL A 260 27.63 10.59 2.18
CA VAL A 260 28.21 11.95 2.18
C VAL A 260 29.27 12.15 1.09
N ALA A 261 30.15 11.17 0.88
CA ALA A 261 31.21 11.27 -0.12
C ALA A 261 30.64 11.26 -1.55
N GLN A 262 29.70 10.35 -1.83
CA GLN A 262 29.03 10.23 -3.12
C GLN A 262 28.24 11.50 -3.45
N CYS A 263 27.52 12.04 -2.46
CA CYS A 263 26.71 13.24 -2.64
C CYS A 263 27.56 14.49 -2.83
N LYS A 264 28.69 14.64 -2.11
CA LYS A 264 29.66 15.72 -2.39
C LYS A 264 30.21 15.63 -3.81
N ALA A 265 30.59 14.43 -4.26
CA ALA A 265 31.07 14.25 -5.63
C ALA A 265 30.00 14.56 -6.67
N GLY A 266 28.75 14.13 -6.44
CA GLY A 266 27.60 14.44 -7.27
C GLY A 266 27.34 15.94 -7.37
N ALA A 267 27.37 16.67 -6.24
CA ALA A 267 27.19 18.11 -6.20
C ALA A 267 28.25 18.84 -7.05
N GLU A 268 29.52 18.47 -6.94
CA GLU A 268 30.59 19.11 -7.72
C GLU A 268 30.46 18.83 -9.23
N LEU A 269 30.05 17.62 -9.61
CA LEU A 269 29.76 17.30 -11.02
C LEU A 269 28.55 18.10 -11.53
N ALA A 270 27.48 18.18 -10.76
CA ALA A 270 26.29 18.95 -11.10
C ALA A 270 26.59 20.45 -11.22
N LYS A 271 27.44 21.02 -10.35
CA LYS A 271 27.92 22.42 -10.47
C LYS A 271 28.66 22.65 -11.78
N LYS A 272 29.55 21.72 -12.16
CA LYS A 272 30.27 21.81 -13.44
C LYS A 272 29.30 21.75 -14.62
N ASP A 273 28.32 20.86 -14.57
CA ASP A 273 27.30 20.73 -15.62
C ASP A 273 26.44 21.99 -15.72
N ALA A 274 25.99 22.55 -14.60
CA ALA A 274 25.26 23.82 -14.57
C ALA A 274 26.03 24.98 -15.21
N ALA A 275 27.36 24.98 -15.11
CA ALA A 275 28.22 26.01 -15.70
C ALA A 275 28.57 25.77 -17.17
N THR A 276 28.44 24.54 -17.68
CA THR A 276 29.01 24.14 -18.99
C THR A 276 28.00 23.56 -19.97
N LYS A 277 26.83 23.13 -19.50
CA LYS A 277 25.76 22.55 -20.30
C LYS A 277 24.52 23.45 -20.27
N LEU A 278 23.68 23.33 -21.29
CA LEU A 278 22.37 23.97 -21.28
C LEU A 278 21.45 23.18 -20.33
N GLY A 279 21.10 23.81 -19.20
CA GLY A 279 20.13 23.26 -18.25
C GLY A 279 18.69 23.61 -18.63
N ARG A 280 17.75 22.96 -17.95
CA ARG A 280 16.35 23.40 -17.89
C ARG A 280 16.13 24.37 -16.73
#